data_AF-A0A371E0F4-F1
#
_entry.id   AF-A0A371E0F4-F1
#
_cell.length_a   1.000
_cell.length_b   1.000
_cell.length_c   1.000
_cell.angle_alpha   90.00
_cell.angle_beta   90.00
_cell.angle_gamma   90.00
#
_symmetry.space_group_name_H-M   'P 1'
#
loop_
_entity.id
_entity.type
_entity.pdbx_description
1 polymer ?
#
loop_
_entity_poly.entity_id
_entity_poly.type
_entity_poly.pdbx_seq_one_letter_code
_entity_poly.pdbx_strand_id
1 'polypeptide(L)'
;MANIAADMFVGRERFATLLLMRLTETVMLWLSEDQSFWDDIEEGPKPLGPLGLQQFYLDMKFVVCFASHGRYLSRNLQRIVNEIITKAMAAFSATGLDPYRELPEDEWFNDICQDAMERLSGKPKEINGERDLNSPTASVSAQSISSVRSHSSS
;
A
#
# COMPACT_ATOMS: atom_id res chain seq x y z
N MET A 1 -6.11 -7.06 4.09
CA MET A 1 -5.29 -7.28 5.31
C MET A 1 -6.05 -7.10 6.63
N ALA A 2 -6.86 -6.05 6.81
CA ALA A 2 -7.66 -5.89 8.04
C ALA A 2 -8.61 -7.07 8.34
N ASN A 3 -9.18 -7.71 7.30
CA ASN A 3 -9.98 -8.94 7.47
C ASN A 3 -9.14 -10.15 7.90
N ILE A 4 -7.92 -10.31 7.38
CA ILE A 4 -7.00 -11.38 7.79
C ILE A 4 -6.58 -11.19 9.26
N ALA A 5 -6.31 -9.95 9.66
CA ALA A 5 -6.03 -9.63 11.06
C ALA A 5 -7.27 -9.84 11.94
N ALA A 6 -8.48 -9.52 11.46
CA ALA A 6 -9.72 -9.79 12.19
C ALA A 6 -9.98 -11.30 12.38
N ASP A 7 -9.69 -12.11 11.37
CA ASP A 7 -9.82 -13.57 11.44
C ASP A 7 -8.75 -14.21 12.34
N MET A 8 -7.53 -13.66 12.37
CA MET A 8 -6.45 -14.11 13.27
C MET A 8 -6.60 -13.60 14.72
N PHE A 9 -7.36 -12.52 14.93
CA PHE A 9 -7.53 -11.84 16.21
C PHE A 9 -9.01 -11.60 16.57
N VAL A 10 -9.88 -12.59 16.33
CA VAL A 10 -11.31 -12.51 16.71
C VAL A 10 -11.43 -12.17 18.20
N GLY A 11 -12.08 -11.04 18.54
CA GLY A 11 -12.21 -10.54 19.92
C GLY A 11 -10.96 -9.88 20.49
N ARG A 12 -9.91 -9.66 19.67
CA ARG A 12 -8.66 -8.97 20.03
C ARG A 12 -8.35 -7.80 19.08
N GLU A 13 -9.37 -7.19 18.48
CA GLU A 13 -9.23 -6.13 17.48
C GLU A 13 -8.45 -4.93 18.04
N ARG A 14 -8.63 -4.62 19.33
CA ARG A 14 -7.86 -3.58 20.03
C ARG A 14 -6.38 -3.90 20.10
N PHE A 15 -6.03 -5.15 20.37
CA PHE A 15 -4.63 -5.59 20.43
C PHE A 15 -3.99 -5.54 19.04
N ALA A 16 -4.69 -6.03 18.00
CA ALA A 16 -4.21 -5.95 16.63
C ALA A 16 -3.99 -4.50 16.17
N THR A 17 -4.91 -3.59 16.52
CA THR A 17 -4.79 -2.16 16.21
C THR A 17 -3.58 -1.53 16.90
N LEU A 18 -3.35 -1.83 18.18
CA LEU A 18 -2.18 -1.35 18.92
C LEU A 18 -0.88 -1.92 18.37
N LEU A 19 -0.87 -3.19 17.99
CA LEU A 19 0.28 -3.84 17.37
C LEU A 19 0.61 -3.19 16.02
N LEU A 20 -0.39 -2.96 15.16
CA LEU A 20 -0.21 -2.27 13.88
C LEU A 20 0.30 -0.84 14.09
N MET A 21 -0.28 -0.10 15.04
CA MET A 21 0.17 1.25 15.39
C MET A 21 1.66 1.25 15.76
N ARG A 22 2.07 0.39 16.69
CA ARG A 22 3.45 0.33 17.17
C ARG A 22 4.41 -0.17 16.09
N LEU A 23 4.04 -1.22 15.37
CA LEU A 23 4.87 -1.77 14.31
C LEU A 23 5.10 -0.75 13.19
N THR A 24 4.05 -0.11 12.68
CA THR A 24 4.18 0.89 11.61
C THR A 24 5.01 2.08 12.09
N GLU A 25 4.77 2.59 13.30
CA GLU A 25 5.55 3.69 13.87
C GLU A 25 7.04 3.33 14.03
N THR A 26 7.34 2.13 14.54
CA THR A 26 8.74 1.66 14.67
C THR A 26 9.43 1.53 13.32
N VAL A 27 8.78 0.95 12.32
CA VAL A 27 9.38 0.79 10.98
C VAL A 27 9.63 2.15 10.32
N MET A 28 8.68 3.09 10.43
CA MET A 28 8.86 4.43 9.88
C MET A 28 9.94 5.22 10.62
N LEU A 29 9.99 5.13 11.95
CA LEU A 29 11.05 5.77 12.73
C LEU A 29 12.43 5.25 12.33
N TRP A 30 12.57 3.92 12.25
CA TRP A 30 13.81 3.27 11.84
C TRP A 30 14.24 3.73 10.45
N LEU A 31 13.33 3.77 9.47
CA LEU A 31 13.61 4.29 8.12
C LEU A 31 14.04 5.77 8.14
N SER A 32 13.40 6.59 8.97
CA SER A 32 13.75 8.02 9.07
C SER A 32 15.16 8.25 9.62
N GLU A 33 15.67 7.33 10.44
CA GLU A 33 16.96 7.40 11.10
C GLU A 33 18.05 6.55 10.40
N ASP A 34 17.72 5.79 9.35
CA ASP A 34 18.68 4.94 8.65
C ASP A 34 19.64 5.77 7.79
N GLN A 35 20.78 6.13 8.39
CA GLN A 35 21.80 6.92 7.71
C GLN A 35 22.30 6.26 6.44
N SER A 36 22.52 4.94 6.44
CA SER A 36 23.06 4.24 5.25
C SER A 36 22.12 4.33 4.05
N PHE A 37 20.82 4.20 4.30
CA PHE A 37 19.79 4.38 3.28
C PHE A 37 19.78 5.80 2.71
N TRP A 38 19.92 6.81 3.58
CA TRP A 38 19.90 8.21 3.15
C TRP A 38 21.19 8.63 2.45
N ASP A 39 22.35 8.15 2.87
CA ASP A 39 23.63 8.39 2.21
C ASP A 39 23.58 7.85 0.76
N ASP A 40 22.99 6.67 0.54
CA ASP A 40 22.80 6.09 -0.80
C ASP A 40 21.84 6.92 -1.68
N ILE A 41 20.83 7.56 -1.08
CA ILE A 41 19.87 8.42 -1.79
C ILE A 41 20.47 9.78 -2.17
N GLU A 42 21.26 10.37 -1.27
CA GLU A 42 21.81 11.72 -1.38
C GLU A 42 23.14 11.75 -2.15
N GLU A 43 24.05 10.82 -1.84
CA GLU A 43 25.43 10.81 -2.33
C GLU A 43 25.77 9.56 -3.16
N GLY A 44 24.85 8.59 -3.23
CA GLY A 44 25.06 7.34 -3.94
C GLY A 44 25.19 7.51 -5.47
N PRO A 45 25.67 6.46 -6.17
CA PRO A 45 25.91 6.49 -7.62
C PRO A 45 24.62 6.63 -8.45
N LYS A 46 23.45 6.46 -7.82
CA LYS A 46 22.12 6.58 -8.44
C LYS A 46 21.23 7.38 -7.48
N PRO A 47 21.32 8.72 -7.49
CA PRO A 47 20.47 9.55 -6.64
C PRO A 47 19.00 9.38 -7.02
N LEU A 48 18.12 9.83 -6.14
CA LEU A 48 16.67 9.77 -6.36
C LEU A 48 16.29 10.50 -7.66
N GLY A 49 15.79 9.75 -8.65
CA GLY A 49 15.27 10.32 -9.90
C GLY A 49 13.76 10.65 -9.81
N PRO A 50 13.16 11.31 -10.82
CA PRO A 50 11.76 11.76 -10.76
C PRO A 50 10.77 10.62 -10.46
N LEU A 51 10.92 9.49 -11.15
CA LEU A 51 10.08 8.30 -10.92
C LEU A 51 10.30 7.70 -9.52
N GLY A 52 11.54 7.73 -9.02
CA GLY A 52 11.88 7.28 -7.68
C GLY A 52 11.23 8.16 -6.62
N LEU A 53 11.29 9.48 -6.80
CA LEU A 53 10.63 10.44 -5.90
C LEU A 53 9.12 10.24 -5.91
N GLN A 54 8.50 10.11 -7.09
CA GLN A 54 7.06 9.88 -7.20
C GLN A 54 6.62 8.61 -6.45
N GLN A 55 7.33 7.49 -6.65
CA GLN A 55 7.00 6.26 -5.96
C GLN A 55 7.22 6.36 -4.45
N PHE A 56 8.35 6.92 -4.02
CA PHE A 56 8.65 7.07 -2.60
C PHE A 56 7.63 7.98 -1.89
N TYR A 57 7.23 9.07 -2.55
CA TYR A 57 6.17 9.95 -2.07
C TYR A 57 4.82 9.23 -2.00
N LEU A 58 4.45 8.46 -3.02
CA LEU A 58 3.25 7.64 -3.04
C LEU A 58 3.25 6.61 -1.90
N ASP A 59 4.37 5.93 -1.65
CA ASP A 59 4.49 4.94 -0.57
C ASP A 59 4.27 5.60 0.80
N MET A 60 4.84 6.79 1.01
CA MET A 60 4.62 7.57 2.24
C MET A 60 3.17 8.02 2.40
N LYS A 61 2.53 8.52 1.33
CA LYS A 61 1.09 8.84 1.34
C LYS A 61 0.24 7.60 1.62
N PHE A 62 0.60 6.46 1.03
CA PHE A 62 -0.09 5.20 1.26
C PHE A 62 -0.01 4.76 2.72
N VAL A 63 1.15 4.90 3.39
CA VAL A 63 1.26 4.62 4.83
C VAL A 63 0.25 5.44 5.64
N VAL A 64 0.11 6.74 5.36
CA VAL A 64 -0.84 7.62 6.06
C VAL A 64 -2.29 7.22 5.76
N CYS A 65 -2.64 7.05 4.48
CA CYS A 65 -3.98 6.64 4.07
C CYS A 65 -4.36 5.30 4.69
N PHE A 66 -3.49 4.30 4.58
CA PHE A 66 -3.74 2.95 5.07
C PHE A 66 -3.85 2.92 6.60
N ALA A 67 -2.99 3.65 7.32
CA ALA A 67 -3.07 3.78 8.78
C ALA A 67 -4.33 4.51 9.25
N SER A 68 -4.78 5.53 8.50
CA SER A 68 -6.03 6.24 8.76
C SER A 68 -7.24 5.31 8.62
N HIS A 69 -7.32 4.56 7.51
CA HIS A 69 -8.37 3.57 7.27
C HIS A 69 -8.40 2.46 8.33
N GLY A 70 -7.22 2.00 8.77
CA GLY A 70 -7.09 1.01 9.83
C GLY A 70 -7.31 1.57 11.25
N ARG A 71 -7.54 2.88 11.41
CA ARG A 71 -7.69 3.58 12.69
C ARG A 71 -6.50 3.43 13.64
N TYR A 72 -5.30 3.37 13.08
CA TYR A 72 -4.05 3.29 13.84
C TYR A 72 -3.04 4.39 13.48
N LEU A 73 -3.44 5.40 12.69
CA LEU A 73 -2.65 6.60 12.46
C LEU A 73 -2.48 7.40 13.77
N SER A 74 -1.24 7.53 14.23
CA SER A 74 -0.88 8.39 15.37
C SER A 74 -0.35 9.73 14.88
N ARG A 75 -0.42 10.78 15.72
CA ARG A 75 0.22 12.08 15.43
C ARG A 75 1.74 11.92 15.23
N ASN A 76 2.36 10.99 15.94
CA ASN A 76 3.79 10.74 15.81
C ASN A 76 4.11 10.09 14.46
N LEU A 77 3.34 9.07 14.05
CA LEU A 77 3.49 8.44 12.75
C LEU A 77 3.32 9.47 11.62
N GLN A 78 2.31 10.32 11.69
CA GLN A 78 2.11 11.38 10.69
C GLN A 78 3.29 12.35 10.63
N ARG A 79 3.85 12.74 11.78
CA ARG A 79 5.04 13.60 11.85
C ARG A 79 6.26 12.92 11.18
N ILE A 80 6.54 11.67 11.54
CA ILE A 80 7.69 10.91 11.00
C ILE A 80 7.56 10.76 9.49
N VAL A 81 6.37 10.42 8.99
CA VAL A 81 6.15 10.28 7.54
C VAL A 81 6.37 11.62 6.82
N ASN A 82 5.90 12.73 7.39
CA ASN A 82 6.15 14.06 6.80
C ASN A 82 7.63 14.45 6.82
N GLU A 83 8.39 14.03 7.85
CA GLU A 83 9.84 14.22 7.91
C GLU A 83 10.55 13.42 6.82
N ILE A 84 10.16 12.16 6.61
CA ILE A 84 10.69 11.32 5.52
C ILE A 84 10.40 11.94 4.15
N ILE A 85 9.16 12.40 3.91
CA ILE A 85 8.79 13.10 2.66
C ILE A 85 9.67 14.34 2.46
N THR A 86 9.81 15.16 3.50
CA THR A 86 10.60 16.40 3.45
C THR A 86 12.06 16.10 3.11
N LYS A 87 12.64 15.07 3.72
CA LYS A 87 14.03 14.65 3.45
C LYS A 87 14.19 14.16 2.01
N ALA A 88 13.27 13.33 1.51
CA ALA A 88 13.31 12.87 0.12
C ALA A 88 13.17 14.00 -0.90
N MET A 89 12.30 14.99 -0.64
CA MET A 89 12.18 16.17 -1.50
C MET A 89 13.46 17.02 -1.48
N ALA A 90 14.10 17.17 -0.33
CA ALA A 90 15.36 17.91 -0.21
C ALA A 90 16.50 17.20 -0.95
N ALA A 91 16.64 15.88 -0.77
CA ALA A 91 17.63 15.06 -1.47
C ALA A 91 17.44 15.14 -3.00
N PHE A 92 16.18 15.05 -3.46
CA PHE A 92 15.86 15.22 -4.88
C PHE A 92 16.22 16.62 -5.38
N SER A 93 15.86 17.67 -4.63
CA SER A 93 16.11 19.06 -5.03
C SER A 93 17.61 19.38 -5.12
N ALA A 94 18.45 18.70 -4.33
CA ALA A 94 19.90 18.82 -4.40
C ALA A 94 20.48 18.38 -5.76
N THR A 95 19.72 17.62 -6.57
CA THR A 95 20.10 17.27 -7.95
C THR A 95 19.88 18.41 -8.96
N GLY A 96 19.28 19.54 -8.53
CA GLY A 96 18.99 20.71 -9.35
C GLY A 96 17.61 20.72 -10.00
N LEU A 97 16.77 19.71 -9.72
CA LEU A 97 15.39 19.61 -10.18
C LEU A 97 14.41 20.14 -9.12
N ASP A 98 13.24 20.62 -9.57
CA ASP A 98 12.19 21.12 -8.69
C ASP A 98 11.17 19.98 -8.41
N PRO A 99 11.12 19.43 -7.18
CA PRO A 99 10.25 18.30 -6.87
C PRO A 99 8.77 18.59 -7.11
N TYR A 100 8.33 19.85 -6.93
CA TYR A 100 6.92 20.23 -7.13
C TYR A 100 6.50 20.28 -8.59
N ARG A 101 7.45 20.30 -9.53
CA ARG A 101 7.17 20.20 -10.97
C ARG A 101 7.12 18.76 -11.46
N GLU A 102 7.86 17.87 -10.81
CA GLU A 102 7.97 16.46 -11.18
C GLU A 102 6.87 15.61 -10.54
N LEU A 103 6.37 16.01 -9.37
CA LEU A 103 5.29 15.31 -8.69
C LEU A 103 3.92 15.67 -9.27
N PRO A 104 3.02 14.68 -9.43
CA PRO A 104 1.59 14.91 -9.63
C PRO A 104 0.96 15.74 -8.50
N GLU A 105 -0.28 16.18 -8.74
CA GLU A 105 -1.10 16.81 -7.70
C GLU A 105 -1.48 15.83 -6.59
N ASP A 106 -1.71 16.34 -5.37
CA ASP A 106 -2.08 15.52 -4.20
C ASP A 106 -3.31 14.64 -4.43
N GLU A 107 -4.28 15.11 -5.23
CA GLU A 107 -5.49 14.36 -5.59
C GLU A 107 -5.15 13.03 -6.29
N TRP A 108 -4.16 13.06 -7.21
CA TRP A 108 -3.70 11.86 -7.90
C TRP A 108 -3.19 10.79 -6.92
N PHE A 109 -2.40 11.20 -5.91
CA PHE A 109 -1.89 10.26 -4.90
C PHE A 109 -3.00 9.69 -4.03
N ASN A 110 -3.99 10.51 -3.67
CA ASN A 110 -5.15 10.08 -2.89
C ASN A 110 -5.96 9.02 -3.64
N ASP A 111 -6.22 9.25 -4.94
CA ASP A 111 -6.94 8.31 -5.79
C ASP A 111 -6.20 6.98 -5.90
N ILE A 112 -4.89 7.00 -6.17
CA ILE A 112 -4.09 5.77 -6.25
C ILE A 112 -4.06 5.02 -4.92
N CYS A 113 -3.95 5.72 -3.79
CA CYS A 113 -4.03 5.10 -2.47
C CYS A 113 -5.38 4.42 -2.26
N GLN A 114 -6.48 5.11 -2.60
CA GLN A 114 -7.84 4.58 -2.48
C GLN A 114 -8.02 3.32 -3.32
N ASP A 115 -7.61 3.38 -4.60
CA ASP A 115 -7.69 2.27 -5.54
C ASP A 115 -6.90 1.05 -5.04
N ALA A 116 -5.71 1.27 -4.47
CA ALA A 116 -4.90 0.22 -3.86
C ALA A 116 -5.56 -0.40 -2.63
N MET A 117 -6.16 0.42 -1.77
CA MET A 117 -6.89 -0.05 -0.58
C MET A 117 -8.11 -0.88 -0.93
N GLU A 118 -8.87 -0.47 -1.95
CA GLU A 118 -10.02 -1.24 -2.46
C GLU A 118 -9.58 -2.62 -2.94
N ARG A 119 -8.51 -2.70 -3.74
CA ARG A 119 -7.93 -3.97 -4.21
C ARG A 119 -7.49 -4.85 -3.04
N LEU A 120 -6.86 -4.28 -2.01
CA LEU A 120 -6.41 -4.99 -0.81
C LEU A 120 -7.55 -5.42 0.12
N SER A 121 -8.73 -4.81 0.00
CA SER A 121 -9.91 -5.14 0.79
C SER A 121 -10.59 -6.44 0.32
N GLY A 122 -10.32 -6.85 -0.93
CA GLY A 122 -10.94 -8.02 -1.54
C GLY A 122 -12.45 -7.86 -1.80
N LYS A 123 -13.01 -6.67 -1.57
CA LYS A 123 -14.40 -6.37 -1.96
C LYS A 123 -14.45 -6.28 -3.49
N PRO A 124 -15.38 -6.98 -4.16
CA PRO A 124 -15.55 -6.79 -5.59
C PRO A 124 -15.88 -5.32 -5.83
N LYS A 125 -15.14 -4.67 -6.73
CA LYS A 125 -15.49 -3.33 -7.23
C LYS A 125 -16.94 -3.42 -7.70
N GLU A 126 -17.85 -2.65 -7.10
CA GLU A 126 -19.23 -2.60 -7.57
C GLU A 126 -19.14 -2.16 -9.03
N ILE A 127 -19.36 -3.11 -9.94
CA ILE A 127 -19.50 -2.80 -11.35
C ILE A 127 -20.81 -2.04 -11.43
N ASN A 128 -20.72 -0.72 -11.30
CA ASN A 128 -21.78 0.19 -11.75
C ASN A 128 -21.78 0.12 -13.28
N GLY A 129 -22.29 -0.99 -13.79
CA GLY A 129 -22.55 -1.21 -15.19
C GLY A 129 -24.00 -1.66 -15.26
N GLU A 130 -24.80 -0.90 -16.01
CA GLU A 130 -25.93 -1.47 -16.74
C GLU A 130 -25.49 -2.81 -17.30
N ARG A 131 -25.88 -3.88 -16.61
CA ARG A 131 -25.65 -5.24 -17.07
C ARG A 131 -26.71 -5.44 -18.14
N ASP A 132 -26.37 -5.12 -19.38
CA ASP A 132 -27.20 -5.49 -20.52
C ASP A 132 -27.40 -7.00 -20.48
N LEU A 133 -28.60 -7.42 -20.10
CA LEU A 133 -29.01 -8.81 -19.90
C LEU A 133 -29.09 -9.63 -21.20
N ASN A 134 -28.57 -9.11 -22.32
CA ASN A 134 -28.78 -9.66 -23.66
C ASN A 134 -27.51 -10.21 -24.33
N SER A 135 -26.49 -10.62 -23.57
CA SER A 135 -25.33 -11.32 -24.14
C SER A 135 -25.52 -12.84 -24.13
N PRO A 136 -25.48 -13.56 -25.28
CA PRO A 136 -25.85 -14.97 -25.39
C PRO A 136 -24.91 -15.97 -24.69
N THR A 137 -23.80 -15.51 -24.10
CA THR A 137 -22.82 -16.38 -23.43
C THR A 137 -23.10 -16.59 -21.94
N ALA A 138 -24.22 -16.10 -21.42
CA ALA A 138 -24.58 -16.20 -19.99
C ALA A 138 -24.93 -17.61 -19.49
N SER A 139 -24.88 -18.66 -20.32
CA SER A 139 -25.24 -20.02 -19.89
C SER A 139 -24.39 -21.10 -20.53
N VAL A 140 -23.22 -21.39 -19.97
CA VAL A 140 -22.65 -22.74 -20.01
C VAL A 140 -22.13 -23.09 -18.62
N SER A 141 -23.03 -23.70 -17.83
CA SER A 141 -22.62 -24.60 -16.75
C SER A 141 -21.96 -25.82 -17.38
N ALA A 142 -20.68 -26.03 -17.12
CA ALA A 142 -20.01 -27.31 -17.36
C ALA A 142 -19.52 -27.84 -16.01
N GLN A 143 -20.43 -28.52 -15.31
CA GLN A 143 -20.04 -29.59 -14.39
C GLN A 143 -19.24 -30.61 -15.19
N SER A 144 -18.00 -30.90 -14.77
CA SER A 144 -17.30 -32.12 -15.18
C SER A 144 -16.58 -32.72 -13.98
N ILE A 145 -17.07 -33.91 -13.64
CA ILE A 145 -16.68 -34.81 -12.55
C ILE A 145 -15.79 -35.89 -13.18
N SER A 146 -14.73 -36.33 -12.49
CA SER A 146 -14.11 -37.69 -12.47
C SER A 146 -12.59 -37.59 -12.23
N SER A 147 -12.08 -37.97 -11.05
CA SER A 147 -11.72 -39.32 -10.56
C SER A 147 -10.27 -39.73 -10.89
N VAL A 148 -9.39 -39.75 -9.89
CA VAL A 148 -8.32 -40.75 -9.80
C VAL A 148 -8.14 -41.15 -8.33
N ARG A 149 -8.44 -42.42 -8.06
CA ARG A 149 -8.25 -43.13 -6.80
C ARG A 149 -7.08 -44.09 -7.06
N SER A 150 -5.90 -43.85 -6.52
CA SER A 150 -4.78 -44.80 -6.63
C SER A 150 -4.63 -45.58 -5.33
N HIS A 151 -4.95 -46.88 -5.42
CA HIS A 151 -4.76 -47.89 -4.39
C HIS A 151 -3.27 -48.29 -4.24
N SER A 152 -2.91 -48.69 -3.03
CA SER A 152 -1.66 -49.36 -2.64
C SER A 152 -1.60 -50.84 -3.06
N SER A 153 -0.38 -51.40 -2.98
CA SER A 153 0.04 -52.83 -3.02
C SER A 153 0.33 -53.39 -4.42
N SER A 154 1.43 -54.11 -4.68
CA SER A 154 2.25 -55.02 -3.85
C SER A 154 3.76 -54.80 -3.99
#